data_AF-A0A1F3ARZ1-F1
#
_entry.id   AF-A0A1F3ARZ1-F1
#
_cell.length_a   1.000
_cell.length_b   1.000
_cell.length_c   1.000
_cell.angle_alpha   90.00
_cell.angle_beta   90.00
_cell.angle_gamma   90.00
#
_symmetry.space_group_name_H-M   'P 1'
#
loop_
_entity.id
_entity.type
_entity.pdbx_description
1 polymer ?
#
loop_
_entity_poly.entity_id
_entity_poly.type
_entity_poly.pdbx_seq_one_letter_code
_entity_poly.pdbx_strand_id
1 'polypeptide(L)' 'MLSEQNIRDAIANAVLNFDSMTLDPKMDFVDAGLDSLDLSSVLLELQEHQGFDVPDEDVDKCTSIQAMLDYAASRGN' A
#
# COMPACT_ATOMS: atom_id res chain seq x y z
N MET A 1 -3.66 14.21 1.26
CA MET A 1 -4.35 13.22 2.12
C MET A 1 -4.27 11.91 1.38
N LEU A 2 -3.60 10.92 1.94
CA LEU A 2 -3.49 9.60 1.32
C LEU A 2 -4.89 9.03 1.15
N SER A 3 -5.26 8.69 -0.09
CA SER A 3 -6.57 8.12 -0.42
C SER A 3 -6.40 6.74 -1.04
N GLU A 4 -7.47 5.93 -0.99
CA GLU A 4 -7.45 4.56 -1.53
C GLU A 4 -6.99 4.52 -2.99
N GLN A 5 -7.37 5.53 -3.77
CA GLN A 5 -6.92 5.70 -5.16
C GLN A 5 -5.40 5.90 -5.27
N ASN A 6 -4.75 6.61 -4.35
CA ASN A 6 -3.30 6.82 -4.40
C ASN A 6 -2.54 5.51 -4.14
N ILE A 7 -3.04 4.68 -3.23
CA ILE A 7 -2.47 3.36 -2.98
C ILE A 7 -2.71 2.44 -4.17
N ARG A 8 -3.92 2.44 -4.74
CA ARG A 8 -4.22 1.67 -5.96
C ARG A 8 -3.36 2.08 -7.15
N ASP A 9 -3.09 3.37 -7.30
CA ASP A 9 -2.22 3.93 -8.34
C ASP A 9 -0.76 3.52 -8.10
N ALA A 10 -0.25 3.63 -6.87
CA ALA A 10 1.07 3.14 -6.51
C ALA A 10 1.22 1.63 -6.74
N ILE A 11 0.19 0.83 -6.41
CA ILE A 11 0.17 -0.61 -6.71
C ILE A 11 0.18 -0.87 -8.22
N ALA A 12 -0.61 -0.14 -9.00
CA ALA A 12 -0.68 -0.32 -10.44
C ALA A 12 0.62 0.09 -11.16
N ASN A 13 1.35 1.07 -10.61
CA ASN A 13 2.63 1.51 -11.15
C ASN A 13 3.79 0.59 -10.71
N ALA A 14 3.82 0.19 -9.44
CA ALA A 14 4.84 -0.71 -8.89
C ALA A 14 4.69 -2.15 -9.37
N VAL A 15 3.45 -2.66 -9.45
CA VAL A 15 3.14 -4.04 -9.82
C VAL A 15 2.53 -4.06 -11.22
N LEU A 16 3.39 -4.33 -12.20
CA LEU A 16 2.97 -4.46 -13.59
C LEU A 16 1.98 -5.61 -13.75
N ASN A 17 0.87 -5.33 -14.43
CA ASN A 17 -0.18 -6.30 -14.73
C ASN A 17 -1.01 -6.74 -13.51
N PHE A 18 -1.06 -5.90 -12.47
CA PHE A 18 -1.89 -6.09 -11.29
C PHE A 18 -3.15 -5.24 -11.32
N ASP A 19 -4.31 -5.87 -11.16
CA ASP A 19 -5.61 -5.19 -11.16
C ASP A 19 -5.98 -4.70 -9.75
N SER A 20 -5.37 -3.58 -9.33
CA SER A 20 -5.67 -2.93 -8.05
C SER A 20 -7.13 -2.43 -7.95
N MET A 21 -7.87 -2.41 -9.06
CA MET A 21 -9.32 -2.17 -9.06
C MET A 21 -10.12 -3.35 -8.49
N THR A 22 -9.67 -4.57 -8.76
CA THR A 22 -10.34 -5.81 -8.32
C THR A 22 -9.90 -6.27 -6.94
N LEU A 23 -8.78 -5.73 -6.45
CA LEU A 23 -8.29 -5.99 -5.10
C LEU A 23 -9.29 -5.48 -4.06
N ASP A 24 -9.65 -6.36 -3.13
CA ASP A 24 -10.45 -5.97 -1.98
C ASP A 24 -9.57 -5.12 -1.04
N PRO A 25 -9.99 -3.92 -0.63
CA PRO A 25 -9.16 -3.07 0.23
C PRO A 25 -8.92 -3.67 1.63
N LYS A 26 -9.69 -4.69 2.01
CA LYS A 26 -9.52 -5.46 3.25
C LYS A 26 -8.74 -6.76 3.07
N MET A 27 -8.42 -7.12 1.83
CA MET A 27 -7.62 -8.30 1.51
C MET A 27 -6.16 -8.01 1.80
N ASP A 28 -5.48 -9.01 2.33
CA ASP A 28 -4.05 -8.96 2.55
C ASP A 28 -3.33 -8.95 1.20
N PHE A 29 -2.33 -8.09 1.04
CA PHE A 29 -1.56 -7.99 -0.19
C PHE A 29 -0.91 -9.32 -0.54
N VAL A 30 -0.45 -10.08 0.47
CA VAL A 30 0.13 -11.41 0.26
C VAL A 30 -0.92 -12.40 -0.27
N ASP A 31 -2.16 -12.34 0.24
CA ASP A 31 -3.27 -13.20 -0.20
C ASP A 31 -3.77 -12.83 -1.60
N ALA A 32 -3.68 -11.54 -1.95
CA ALA A 32 -3.95 -11.04 -3.28
C ALA A 32 -2.90 -11.44 -4.33
N GLY A 33 -1.78 -12.04 -3.90
CA GLY A 33 -0.69 -12.45 -4.78
C GLY A 33 0.34 -11.35 -5.05
N LEU A 34 0.45 -10.34 -4.17
CA LEU A 34 1.64 -9.49 -4.12
C LEU A 34 2.70 -10.19 -3.27
N ASP A 35 3.92 -10.27 -3.79
CA ASP A 35 5.05 -10.77 -3.03
C ASP A 35 5.70 -9.66 -2.19
N SER A 36 6.63 -10.03 -1.31
CA SER A 36 7.37 -9.08 -0.47
C SER A 36 8.12 -8.00 -1.27
N LEU A 37 8.57 -8.34 -2.49
CA LEU A 37 9.20 -7.38 -3.41
C LEU A 37 8.20 -6.35 -3.97
N ASP A 38 6.98 -6.78 -4.28
CA ASP A 38 5.92 -5.91 -4.75
C ASP A 38 5.53 -4.92 -3.64
N LEU A 39 5.33 -5.42 -2.43
CA LEU A 39 5.10 -4.59 -1.24
C LEU A 39 6.19 -3.53 -1.05
N SER A 40 7.46 -3.90 -1.18
CA SER A 40 8.57 -2.96 -1.04
C SER A 40 8.57 -1.86 -2.12
N SER A 41 8.17 -2.21 -3.36
CA SER A 41 8.08 -1.25 -4.47
C SER A 41 6.91 -0.29 -4.28
N VAL A 42 5.75 -0.80 -3.83
CA VAL A 42 4.56 0.01 -3.51
C VAL A 42 4.85 0.97 -2.36
N LEU A 43 5.51 0.50 -1.31
CA LEU A 43 5.91 1.33 -0.18
C LEU A 43 6.87 2.44 -0.59
N LEU A 44 7.87 2.13 -1.42
CA LEU A 44 8.81 3.12 -1.93
C LEU A 44 8.10 4.20 -2.78
N GLU A 45 7.18 3.78 -3.66
CA GLU A 45 6.40 4.72 -4.48
C GLU A 45 5.49 5.60 -3.62
N LEU A 46 4.82 5.03 -2.62
CA LEU A 46 4.02 5.79 -1.65
C LEU A 46 4.89 6.74 -0.80
N GLN A 47 6.10 6.33 -0.44
CA GLN A 47 7.05 7.16 0.29
C GLN A 47 7.48 8.38 -0.54
N GLU A 48 7.87 8.18 -1.80
CA GLU A 48 8.32 9.25 -2.69
C GLU A 48 7.17 10.16 -3.14
N HIS A 49 6.02 9.61 -3.51
CA HIS A 49 4.89 10.37 -4.05
C HIS A 49 4.00 11.00 -2.99
N GLN A 50 3.84 10.35 -1.83
CA GLN A 50 2.89 10.75 -0.80
C GLN A 50 3.57 11.13 0.52
N GLY A 51 4.89 10.93 0.65
CA GLY A 51 5.62 11.17 1.90
C GLY A 51 5.28 10.14 2.99
N PHE A 52 4.76 8.97 2.59
CA PHE A 52 4.30 7.94 3.51
C PHE A 52 5.43 6.97 3.85
N ASP A 53 6.03 7.15 5.01
CA ASP A 53 7.11 6.30 5.51
C ASP A 53 6.54 5.22 6.46
N VAL A 54 6.68 3.96 6.05
CA VAL A 54 6.33 2.80 6.88
C VAL A 54 7.62 2.12 7.33
N PRO A 55 7.95 2.12 8.63
CA PRO A 55 9.09 1.38 9.12
C PRO A 55 8.83 -0.12 9.02
N ASP A 56 9.89 -0.93 8.84
CA ASP A 56 9.83 -2.39 8.74
C ASP A 56 8.98 -3.04 9.85
N GLU A 57 9.02 -2.49 11.07
CA GLU A 57 8.24 -2.98 12.22
C GLU A 57 6.72 -2.77 12.08
N ASP A 58 6.28 -1.78 11.29
CA ASP A 58 4.88 -1.46 11.04
C ASP A 58 4.40 -1.97 9.67
N VAL A 59 5.28 -2.57 8.84
CA VAL A 59 4.89 -3.19 7.56
C VAL A 59 3.84 -4.29 7.79
N ASP A 60 3.98 -5.06 8.88
CA ASP A 60 3.01 -6.09 9.31
C ASP A 60 1.64 -5.50 9.69
N LYS A 61 1.55 -4.19 9.93
CA LYS A 61 0.27 -3.47 10.13
C LYS A 61 -0.27 -2.87 8.83
N CYS A 62 0.55 -2.78 7.80
CA CYS A 62 0.23 -2.19 6.50
C CYS A 62 0.00 -3.27 5.43
N THR A 63 -0.61 -4.39 5.80
CA THR A 63 -0.78 -5.54 4.91
C THR A 63 -2.00 -5.46 4.00
N SER A 64 -2.82 -4.41 4.10
CA SER A 64 -3.96 -4.16 3.20
C SER A 64 -4.08 -2.68 2.88
N ILE A 65 -4.78 -2.35 1.78
CA ILE A 65 -5.02 -0.94 1.41
C ILE A 65 -5.68 -0.18 2.56
N GLN A 66 -6.70 -0.79 3.18
CA GLN A 66 -7.41 -0.17 4.29
C GLN A 66 -6.49 0.09 5.49
N ALA A 67 -5.56 -0.83 5.77
CA ALA A 67 -4.64 -0.74 6.89
C ALA A 67 -3.58 0.34 6.67
N MET A 68 -3.06 0.45 5.43
CA MET A 68 -2.20 1.56 5.02
C MET A 68 -2.90 2.92 5.14
N LEU A 69 -4.17 3.02 4.70
CA LEU A 69 -4.95 4.24 4.84
C LEU A 69 -5.17 4.62 6.30
N ASP A 70 -5.53 3.63 7.13
CA ASP A 70 -5.76 3.84 8.56
C ASP A 70 -4.47 4.30 9.25
N TYR A 71 -3.35 3.64 8.95
CA TYR A 71 -2.03 4.01 9.47
C TYR A 71 -1.62 5.42 9.02
N ALA A 72 -1.81 5.76 7.74
CA ALA A 72 -1.54 7.10 7.22
C ALA A 72 -2.42 8.18 7.85
N ALA A 73 -3.70 7.88 8.07
CA ALA A 73 -4.62 8.78 8.76
C ALA A 73 -4.21 8.96 10.23
N SER A 74 -3.74 7.90 10.89
CA SER A 74 -3.32 7.94 12.30
C SER A 74 -1.98 8.65 12.52
N ARG A 75 -1.02 8.58 11.59
CA ARG A 75 0.26 9.32 11.64
C ARG A 75 0.13 10.79 11.24
N GLY A 76 -0.95 11.16 10.54
CA GLY A 76 -1.20 12.51 10.02
C GLY A 76 -1.80 13.52 11.00
N ASN A 77 -1.71 13.29 12.32
CA ASN A 77 -2.13 14.23 13.37
C ASN A 77 -0.92 14.72 14.18
#